data_AF-A0A011QGB1-F1
#
_entry.id   AF-A0A011QGB1-F1
#
_cell.length_a   1.000
_cell.length_b   1.000
_cell.length_c   1.000
_cell.angle_alpha   90.00
_cell.angle_beta   90.00
_cell.angle_gamma   90.00
#
_symmetry.space_group_name_H-M   'P 1'
#
loop_
_entity.id
_entity.type
_entity.pdbx_description
1 polymer ?
#
loop_
_entity_poly.entity_id
_entity_poly.type
_entity_poly.pdbx_seq_one_letter_code
_entity_poly.pdbx_strand_id
1 'polypeptide(L)'
;MFDISFTEMMLIAVVALVVIGPERLPKVARAAGHLLGRAQRYVSDVKSDINREIQLDELKKLRTEIQDSARSVEQSLNSEVQAARQAMTHAAQAAKGDANTPAANASPSIAPTEPTQAAIASTAATAPNTPGSPEKPAGTV
;
A
#
# COMPACT_ATOMS: atom_id res chain seq x y z
N MET A 1 -14.42 14.06 -7.51
CA MET A 1 -15.42 13.72 -6.46
C MET A 1 -15.58 14.89 -5.50
N PHE A 2 -15.94 16.05 -6.04
CA PHE A 2 -16.49 17.22 -5.33
C PHE A 2 -16.99 18.15 -6.43
N ASP A 3 -17.99 17.67 -7.16
CA ASP A 3 -18.62 18.38 -8.26
C ASP A 3 -19.73 19.28 -7.71
N ILE A 4 -19.42 20.04 -6.64
CA ILE A 4 -20.33 21.02 -6.05
C ILE A 4 -20.57 22.09 -7.09
N SER A 5 -21.74 21.98 -7.71
CA SER A 5 -22.21 22.91 -8.71
C SER A 5 -22.86 24.10 -8.02
N PHE A 6 -22.87 25.26 -8.69
CA PHE A 6 -23.51 26.48 -8.16
C PHE A 6 -24.96 26.22 -7.71
N THR A 7 -25.69 25.37 -8.46
CA THR A 7 -27.05 24.94 -8.15
C THR A 7 -27.18 24.22 -6.81
N GLU A 8 -26.23 23.35 -6.46
CA GLU A 8 -26.26 22.62 -5.18
C GLU A 8 -25.99 23.56 -4.00
N MET A 9 -25.05 24.50 -4.15
CA MET A 9 -24.82 25.54 -3.15
C MET A 9 -26.06 26.40 -2.92
N MET A 10 -26.80 26.74 -3.98
CA MET A 10 -28.06 27.48 -3.87
C MET A 10 -29.15 26.66 -3.16
N LEU A 11 -29.28 25.38 -3.47
CA LEU A 11 -30.22 24.47 -2.80
C LEU A 11 -29.94 24.41 -1.29
N ILE A 12 -28.68 24.19 -0.91
CA ILE A 12 -28.26 24.13 0.49
C ILE A 12 -28.53 25.47 1.19
N ALA A 13 -28.26 26.60 0.53
CA ALA A 13 -28.55 27.92 1.07
C ALA A 13 -30.05 28.10 1.36
N VAL A 14 -30.93 27.69 0.43
CA VAL A 14 -32.38 27.75 0.63
C VAL A 14 -32.83 26.86 1.80
N VAL A 15 -32.35 25.62 1.86
CA VAL A 15 -32.68 24.70 2.97
C VAL A 15 -32.20 25.26 4.31
N ALA A 16 -30.97 25.79 4.35
CA ALA A 16 -30.43 26.42 5.55
C ALA A 16 -31.26 27.63 6.00
N LEU A 17 -31.73 28.45 5.07
CA LEU A 17 -32.62 29.57 5.37
C LEU A 17 -33.96 29.11 5.96
N VAL A 18 -34.53 28.00 5.50
CA VAL A 18 -35.79 27.47 6.03
C VAL A 18 -35.61 26.85 7.42
N VAL A 19 -34.57 26.04 7.61
CA VAL A 19 -34.35 25.29 8.85
C VAL A 19 -33.85 26.18 9.99
N ILE A 20 -32.84 27.01 9.72
CA ILE A 20 -32.24 27.89 10.72
C ILE A 20 -32.98 29.23 10.80
N GLY A 21 -33.55 29.68 9.68
CA GLY A 21 -34.16 31.00 9.55
C GLY A 21 -33.20 32.05 8.97
N PRO A 22 -33.68 32.98 8.13
CA PRO A 22 -32.87 34.02 7.48
C PRO A 22 -32.17 34.97 8.46
N GLU A 23 -32.74 35.19 9.65
CA GLU A 23 -32.15 36.07 10.66
C GLU A 23 -31.03 35.41 11.48
N ARG A 24 -31.02 34.08 11.55
CA ARG A 24 -30.10 33.31 12.40
C ARG A 24 -28.91 32.77 11.62
N LEU A 25 -29.08 32.43 10.34
CA LEU A 25 -27.98 32.02 9.44
C LEU A 25 -26.79 33.00 9.46
N PRO A 26 -26.97 34.33 9.31
CA PRO A 26 -25.84 35.27 9.34
C PRO A 26 -25.14 35.32 10.70
N LYS A 27 -25.87 35.10 11.81
CA LYS A 27 -25.27 35.05 13.15
C LYS A 27 -24.38 33.81 13.31
N VAL A 28 -24.85 32.64 12.84
CA VAL A 28 -24.08 31.39 12.86
C VAL A 28 -22.88 31.47 11.93
N ALA A 29 -23.04 31.99 10.72
CA ALA A 29 -21.94 32.18 9.78
C ALA A 29 -20.84 33.09 10.36
N ARG A 30 -21.21 34.17 11.05
CA ARG A 30 -20.25 35.04 11.76
C ARG A 30 -19.56 34.33 12.91
N ALA A 31 -20.28 33.54 13.71
CA ALA A 31 -19.71 32.78 14.82
C ALA A 31 -18.74 31.70 14.32
N ALA A 32 -19.15 30.91 13.34
CA ALA A 32 -18.32 29.91 12.68
C ALA A 32 -17.10 30.55 12.01
N GLY A 33 -17.29 31.67 11.31
CA GLY A 33 -16.21 32.44 10.69
C GLY A 33 -15.21 32.98 11.71
N HIS A 34 -15.66 33.43 12.88
CA HIS A 34 -14.75 33.87 13.95
C HIS A 34 -13.92 32.71 14.51
N LEU A 35 -14.54 31.55 14.74
CA LEU A 35 -13.85 30.36 15.23
C LEU A 35 -12.86 29.82 14.20
N LEU A 36 -13.30 29.70 12.93
CA LEU A 36 -12.47 29.22 11.84
C LEU A 36 -11.33 30.19 11.53
N GLY A 37 -11.59 31.50 11.56
CA GLY A 37 -10.57 32.53 11.38
C GLY A 37 -9.53 32.51 12.50
N ARG A 38 -9.96 32.27 13.74
CA ARG A 38 -9.04 32.12 14.87
C ARG A 38 -8.19 30.84 14.73
N ALA A 39 -8.81 29.71 14.39
CA ALA A 39 -8.10 28.45 14.14
C ALA A 39 -7.12 28.57 12.97
N GLN A 40 -7.52 29.20 11.87
CA GLN A 40 -6.65 29.48 10.73
C GLN A 40 -5.45 30.35 11.14
N ARG A 41 -5.65 31.32 12.03
CA ARG A 41 -4.57 32.16 12.56
C ARG A 41 -3.59 31.35 13.41
N TYR A 42 -4.07 30.50 14.32
CA TYR A 42 -3.22 29.57 15.07
C TYR A 42 -2.41 28.66 14.14
N VAL A 43 -3.04 28.08 13.12
CA VAL A 43 -2.35 27.26 12.13
C VAL A 43 -1.33 28.08 11.36
N SER A 44 -1.63 29.33 11.01
CA SER A 44 -0.71 30.23 10.33
C SER A 44 0.50 30.60 11.21
N ASP A 45 0.28 30.86 12.49
CA ASP A 45 1.32 31.20 13.47
C ASP A 45 2.23 29.99 13.70
N VAL A 46 1.65 28.80 13.93
CA VAL A 46 2.41 27.54 14.04
C VAL A 46 3.15 27.22 12.75
N LYS A 47 2.54 27.43 11.58
CA LYS A 47 3.21 27.25 10.29
C LYS A 47 4.35 28.25 10.12
N SER A 48 4.20 29.48 10.60
CA SER A 48 5.25 30.51 10.56
C SER A 48 6.40 30.15 11.48
N ASP A 49 6.13 29.69 12.69
CA ASP A 49 7.14 29.26 13.67
C ASP A 49 7.88 28.01 13.18
N ILE A 50 7.13 27.01 12.69
CA ILE A 50 7.69 25.82 12.04
C ILE A 50 8.50 26.19 10.79
N ASN A 51 8.05 27.12 9.95
CA ASN A 51 8.81 27.56 8.77
C ASN A 51 10.05 28.41 9.13
N ARG A 52 10.12 28.91 10.37
CA ARG A 52 11.24 29.69 10.88
C ARG A 52 12.28 28.82 11.60
N GLU A 53 11.86 27.70 12.20
CA GLU A 53 12.72 26.64 12.72
C GLU A 53 13.15 25.63 11.64
N ILE A 54 12.24 25.20 10.76
CA ILE A 54 12.55 24.53 9.50
C ILE A 54 12.98 25.60 8.48
N GLN A 55 14.11 26.23 8.73
CA GLN A 55 14.84 26.92 7.68
C GLN A 55 15.33 25.88 6.67
N LEU A 56 14.55 25.68 5.60
CA LEU A 56 14.94 25.24 4.25
C LEU A 56 15.70 23.92 4.04
N ASP A 57 16.30 23.31 5.05
CA ASP A 57 17.22 22.18 4.87
C ASP A 57 16.50 20.84 4.94
N GLU A 58 15.56 20.60 5.86
CA GLU A 58 14.87 19.30 5.95
C GLU A 58 13.84 19.09 4.84
N LEU A 59 13.09 20.14 4.45
CA LEU A 59 12.16 20.06 3.32
C LEU A 59 12.90 19.98 1.97
N LYS A 60 14.07 20.62 1.81
CA LYS A 60 14.94 20.36 0.65
C LYS A 60 15.48 18.95 0.67
N LYS A 61 15.97 18.47 1.82
CA LYS A 61 16.53 17.12 1.95
C LYS A 61 15.49 16.05 1.61
N LEU A 62 14.26 16.19 2.11
CA LEU A 62 13.17 15.28 1.78
C LEU A 62 12.76 15.36 0.30
N ARG A 63 12.75 16.56 -0.30
CA ARG A 63 12.52 16.72 -1.75
C ARG A 63 13.61 16.07 -2.59
N THR A 64 14.89 16.27 -2.22
CA THR A 64 16.04 15.67 -2.88
C THR A 64 16.03 14.15 -2.74
N GLU A 65 15.74 13.63 -1.55
CA GLU A 65 15.65 12.18 -1.29
C GLU A 65 14.52 11.52 -2.07
N ILE A 66 13.36 12.16 -2.18
CA ILE A 66 12.24 11.68 -3.02
C ILE A 66 12.61 11.74 -4.51
N GLN A 67 13.28 12.81 -4.96
CA GLN A 67 13.71 12.98 -6.35
C GLN A 67 14.75 11.91 -6.76
N ASP A 68 15.72 11.63 -5.87
CA ASP A 68 16.76 10.63 -6.10
C ASP A 68 16.19 9.21 -6.05
N SER A 69 15.27 8.96 -5.11
CA SER A 69 14.52 7.70 -5.04
C SER A 69 13.71 7.47 -6.31
N ALA A 70 12.98 8.47 -6.79
CA ALA A 70 12.20 8.36 -8.03
C ALA A 70 13.10 8.07 -9.24
N ARG A 71 14.25 8.75 -9.37
CA ARG A 71 15.22 8.49 -10.45
C ARG A 71 15.79 7.07 -10.38
N SER A 72 16.12 6.59 -9.18
CA SER A 72 16.66 5.23 -9.00
C SER A 72 15.63 4.15 -9.38
N VAL A 73 14.36 4.38 -9.06
CA VAL A 73 13.24 3.50 -9.43
C VAL A 73 13.04 3.54 -10.95
N GLU A 74 12.97 4.71 -11.57
CA GLU A 74 12.86 4.84 -13.03
C GLU A 74 14.00 4.13 -13.76
N GLN A 75 15.22 4.23 -13.24
CA GLN A 75 16.39 3.61 -13.85
C GLN A 75 16.38 2.08 -13.68
N SER A 76 16.01 1.59 -12.50
CA SER A 76 15.85 0.15 -12.23
C SER A 76 14.73 -0.46 -13.09
N LEU A 77 13.58 0.21 -13.17
CA LEU A 77 12.46 -0.21 -14.01
C LEU A 77 12.83 -0.21 -15.50
N ASN A 78 13.54 0.81 -15.98
CA ASN A 78 13.99 0.84 -17.38
C ASN A 78 14.99 -0.30 -17.69
N SER A 79 15.92 -0.57 -16.78
CA SER A 79 16.87 -1.69 -16.92
C SER A 79 16.18 -3.05 -16.91
N GLU A 80 15.22 -3.25 -16.00
CA GLU A 80 14.46 -4.49 -15.91
C GLU A 80 13.55 -4.69 -17.13
N VAL A 81 12.90 -3.63 -17.62
CA VAL A 81 12.11 -3.66 -18.85
C VAL A 81 12.98 -3.97 -20.07
N GLN A 82 14.20 -3.42 -20.14
CA GLN A 82 15.13 -3.72 -21.23
C GLN A 82 15.64 -5.16 -21.18
N ALA A 83 16.00 -5.66 -19.99
CA ALA A 83 16.39 -7.06 -19.80
C ALA A 83 15.24 -8.02 -20.16
N ALA A 84 14.01 -7.71 -19.73
CA ALA A 84 12.82 -8.48 -20.08
C ALA A 84 12.54 -8.46 -21.60
N ARG A 85 12.70 -7.31 -22.27
CA ARG A 85 12.57 -7.20 -23.73
C ARG A 85 13.63 -8.01 -24.47
N GLN A 86 14.87 -7.98 -24.01
CA GLN A 86 15.95 -8.78 -24.58
C GLN A 86 15.67 -10.26 -24.40
N ALA A 87 15.33 -10.71 -23.18
CA ALA A 87 14.99 -12.10 -22.90
C ALA A 87 13.80 -12.58 -23.75
N MET A 88 12.76 -11.76 -23.88
CA MET A 88 11.60 -12.08 -24.73
C MET A 88 11.97 -12.15 -26.22
N THR A 89 12.84 -11.25 -26.69
CA THR A 89 13.32 -11.25 -28.08
C THR A 89 14.18 -12.48 -28.35
N HIS A 90 15.08 -12.85 -27.44
CA HIS A 90 15.87 -14.09 -27.52
C HIS A 90 14.99 -15.34 -27.49
N ALA A 91 13.98 -15.39 -26.62
CA ALA A 91 13.01 -16.48 -26.59
C ALA A 91 12.18 -16.56 -27.88
N ALA A 92 11.75 -15.43 -28.43
CA ALA A 92 11.02 -15.36 -29.70
C ALA A 92 11.91 -15.73 -30.90
N GLN A 93 13.20 -15.39 -30.87
CA GLN A 93 14.17 -15.77 -31.90
C GLN A 93 14.49 -17.26 -31.85
N ALA A 94 14.63 -17.83 -30.64
CA ALA A 94 14.81 -19.27 -30.43
C ALA A 94 13.57 -20.05 -30.90
N ALA A 95 12.37 -19.60 -30.52
CA ALA A 95 11.12 -20.20 -30.97
C ALA A 95 10.88 -20.09 -32.49
N LYS A 96 11.45 -19.07 -33.16
CA LYS A 96 11.45 -18.94 -34.63
C LYS A 96 12.56 -19.74 -35.31
N GLY A 97 13.65 -20.03 -34.59
CA GLY A 97 14.80 -20.81 -35.07
C GLY A 97 14.54 -22.32 -35.14
N ASP A 98 13.61 -22.84 -34.34
CA ASP A 98 13.24 -24.25 -34.31
C ASP A 98 12.25 -24.68 -35.43
N ALA A 99 11.87 -23.76 -36.33
CA ALA A 99 10.97 -24.04 -37.45
C ALA A 99 11.67 -24.51 -38.74
N ASN A 100 12.97 -24.84 -38.71
CA ASN A 100 13.68 -25.33 -39.91
C ASN A 100 14.64 -26.52 -39.64
N THR A 101 14.03 -27.68 -39.38
CA THR A 101 14.42 -29.06 -39.80
C THR A 101 15.54 -29.84 -39.05
N PRO A 102 15.69 -31.18 -39.24
CA PRO A 102 15.20 -32.23 -38.32
C PRO A 102 16.24 -33.29 -37.89
N ALA A 103 15.80 -34.17 -36.97
CA ALA A 103 16.19 -35.57 -36.76
C ALA A 103 17.48 -35.93 -35.99
N ALA A 104 17.28 -37.00 -35.20
CA ALA A 104 18.24 -38.00 -34.75
C ALA A 104 19.11 -37.68 -33.52
N ASN A 105 18.56 -37.97 -32.34
CA ASN A 105 19.26 -38.84 -31.41
C ASN A 105 18.27 -39.73 -30.67
N ALA A 106 17.95 -40.87 -31.29
CA ALA A 106 17.30 -41.99 -30.63
C ALA A 106 18.34 -42.75 -29.79
N SER A 107 18.02 -42.88 -28.51
CA SER A 107 18.58 -43.75 -27.47
C SER A 107 18.81 -45.21 -27.95
N PRO A 108 19.70 -46.02 -27.32
CA PRO A 108 19.30 -46.69 -26.07
C PRO A 108 20.43 -47.07 -25.09
N SER A 109 20.15 -47.04 -23.78
CA SER A 109 20.66 -48.05 -22.86
C SER A 109 19.70 -48.26 -21.70
N ILE A 110 18.93 -49.34 -21.83
CA ILE A 110 18.09 -49.99 -20.82
C ILE A 110 19.07 -50.80 -19.97
N ALA A 111 19.01 -50.81 -18.64
CA ALA A 111 18.25 -51.81 -17.85
C ALA A 111 18.80 -51.84 -16.40
N PRO A 112 18.24 -52.60 -15.43
CA PRO A 112 16.85 -52.64 -14.94
C PRO A 112 16.70 -52.92 -13.40
N THR A 113 15.44 -52.86 -12.92
CA THR A 113 14.78 -53.64 -11.81
C THR A 113 15.14 -53.32 -10.33
N GLU A 114 14.30 -52.60 -9.55
CA GLU A 114 13.11 -53.04 -8.74
C GLU A 114 13.45 -53.52 -7.31
N PRO A 115 12.52 -53.64 -6.33
CA PRO A 115 11.16 -53.06 -6.17
C PRO A 115 10.90 -52.52 -4.72
N THR A 116 9.67 -52.03 -4.45
CA THR A 116 8.86 -52.29 -3.21
C THR A 116 8.30 -51.06 -2.46
N GLN A 117 6.97 -50.91 -2.64
CA GLN A 117 5.88 -50.57 -1.70
C GLN A 117 5.93 -49.22 -0.96
N ALA A 118 4.96 -48.31 -1.16
CA ALA A 118 3.55 -48.41 -0.78
C ALA A 118 3.32 -48.55 0.74
N ALA A 119 3.11 -47.43 1.43
CA ALA A 119 2.26 -47.37 2.61
C ALA A 119 1.90 -45.92 2.98
N ILE A 120 0.76 -45.51 2.45
CA ILE A 120 -0.16 -44.56 3.06
C ILE A 120 -0.46 -44.95 4.53
N ALA A 121 -0.22 -44.05 5.48
CA ALA A 121 -0.87 -43.97 6.79
C ALA A 121 -0.73 -42.51 7.26
N SER A 122 -1.71 -41.62 7.08
CA SER A 122 -2.98 -41.53 7.80
C SER A 122 -2.82 -41.76 9.30
N THR A 123 -2.86 -40.67 10.08
CA THR A 123 -3.41 -40.49 11.45
C THR A 123 -2.80 -39.17 11.96
N ALA A 124 -3.44 -38.02 11.78
CA ALA A 124 -4.54 -37.50 12.60
C ALA A 124 -4.21 -37.44 14.11
N ALA A 125 -4.24 -36.21 14.62
CA ALA A 125 -4.87 -35.85 15.89
C ALA A 125 -4.17 -36.25 17.22
N THR A 126 -3.91 -35.19 18.01
CA THR A 126 -4.30 -35.10 19.44
C THR A 126 -3.51 -36.01 20.40
N ALA A 127 -2.82 -35.54 21.43
CA ALA A 127 -3.30 -34.69 22.52
C ALA A 127 -2.14 -34.42 23.51
N PRO A 128 -2.37 -33.57 24.53
CA PRO A 128 -1.35 -32.91 25.33
C PRO A 128 -0.92 -33.71 26.56
N ASN A 129 0.34 -33.58 26.96
CA ASN A 129 0.80 -34.01 28.27
C ASN A 129 0.57 -32.87 29.27
N THR A 130 -0.44 -33.06 30.12
CA THR A 130 -0.48 -32.54 31.49
C THR A 130 -0.22 -33.74 32.40
N PRO A 131 0.61 -33.61 33.44
CA PRO A 131 0.01 -33.78 34.77
C PRO A 131 0.66 -32.91 35.86
N GLY A 132 -0.16 -32.40 36.78
CA GLY A 132 0.30 -32.08 38.14
C GLY A 132 -0.05 -30.68 38.66
N SER A 133 -1.31 -30.48 39.06
CA SER A 133 -1.65 -29.70 40.26
C SER A 133 -1.73 -30.68 41.46
N PRO A 134 -1.62 -30.28 42.75
CA PRO A 134 -2.22 -29.07 43.33
C PRO A 134 -1.42 -28.38 44.47
N GLU A 135 -2.07 -27.40 45.14
CA GLU A 135 -1.77 -26.82 46.47
C GLU A 135 -0.65 -25.77 46.57
N LYS A 136 -0.77 -24.59 47.22
CA LYS A 136 -1.68 -24.05 48.26
C LYS A 136 -1.48 -22.50 48.36
N PRO A 137 -2.43 -21.70 48.91
CA PRO A 137 -2.41 -20.23 48.85
C PRO A 137 -1.88 -19.54 50.13
N ALA A 138 -1.32 -18.33 49.97
CA ALA A 138 -1.17 -17.25 50.96
C ALA A 138 -0.57 -16.05 50.19
N GLY A 139 -1.10 -14.82 50.13
CA GLY A 139 -1.79 -14.04 51.14
C GLY A 139 -0.76 -13.35 52.04
N THR A 140 -0.46 -12.06 51.78
CA THR A 140 -0.11 -10.95 52.72
C THR A 140 0.43 -9.78 51.84
N VAL A 141 -0.35 -8.69 51.67
CA VAL A 141 -0.19 -7.34 52.28
C VAL A 141 1.22 -6.77 52.18
#